data_AF-A0A7Z2ZLV3-F1
#
_entry.id   AF-A0A7Z2ZLV3-F1
#
_cell.length_a   1.000
_cell.length_b   1.000
_cell.length_c   1.000
_cell.angle_alpha   90.00
_cell.angle_beta   90.00
_cell.angle_gamma   90.00
#
_symmetry.space_group_name_H-M   'P 1'
#
loop_
_entity.id
_entity.type
_entity.pdbx_description
1 polymer ?
#
loop_
_entity_poly.entity_id
_entity_poly.type
_entity_poly.pdbx_seq_one_letter_code
_entity_poly.pdbx_strand_id
1 'polypeptide(L)'
;MVAAYGLLLLNIMLLVAGQTVWKIGLDRLGGLHLHNAMQVLTSPWIVSGVFLYGLATLLWLAVLSRLPLSTAYPLQSLAYVFALLLAWLLFGEAIPPNRWIGAGIILAGVFVIGMK
;
A
#
# COMPACT_ATOMS: atom_id res chain seq x y z
N MET A 1 -19.72 -7.00 10.25
CA MET A 1 -19.41 -6.38 8.93
C MET A 1 -18.58 -5.12 9.05
N VAL A 2 -19.01 -4.08 9.78
CA VAL A 2 -18.25 -2.81 9.96
C VAL A 2 -16.81 -3.05 10.45
N ALA A 3 -16.63 -3.93 11.44
CA ALA A 3 -15.30 -4.29 11.94
C ALA A 3 -14.37 -4.90 10.87
N ALA A 4 -14.91 -5.62 9.87
CA ALA A 4 -14.08 -6.24 8.83
C ALA A 4 -13.55 -5.22 7.82
N TYR A 5 -14.40 -4.26 7.42
CA TYR A 5 -13.97 -3.13 6.59
C TYR A 5 -12.99 -2.20 7.32
N GLY A 6 -13.14 -2.02 8.63
CA GLY A 6 -12.17 -1.31 9.46
C GLY A 6 -10.79 -1.98 9.47
N LEU A 7 -10.75 -3.32 9.61
CA LEU A 7 -9.49 -4.07 9.50
C LEU A 7 -8.85 -3.96 8.12
N LEU A 8 -9.68 -3.99 7.05
CA LEU A 8 -9.21 -3.82 5.69
C LEU A 8 -8.61 -2.43 5.47
N LEU A 9 -9.26 -1.37 5.94
CA LEU A 9 -8.74 -0.01 5.86
C LEU A 9 -7.40 0.11 6.61
N LEU A 10 -7.32 -0.43 7.83
CA LEU A 10 -6.08 -0.44 8.60
C LEU A 10 -4.97 -1.22 7.87
N ASN A 11 -5.28 -2.38 7.31
CA ASN A 11 -4.36 -3.15 6.49
C ASN A 11 -3.82 -2.31 5.31
N ILE A 12 -4.69 -1.64 4.57
CA ILE A 12 -4.32 -0.76 3.45
C ILE A 12 -3.38 0.36 3.93
N MET A 13 -3.71 1.01 5.05
CA MET A 13 -2.85 2.06 5.63
C MET A 13 -1.47 1.53 5.98
N LEU A 14 -1.37 0.34 6.58
CA LEU A 14 -0.08 -0.28 6.92
C LEU A 14 0.75 -0.62 5.69
N LEU A 15 0.14 -1.12 4.62
CA LEU A 15 0.85 -1.39 3.36
C LEU A 15 1.40 -0.10 2.74
N VAL A 16 0.57 0.94 2.67
CA VAL A 16 0.96 2.24 2.12
C VAL A 16 2.08 2.87 2.96
N ALA A 17 1.97 2.80 4.29
CA ALA A 17 3.02 3.25 5.19
C ALA A 17 4.33 2.46 4.99
N GLY A 18 4.26 1.13 4.87
CA GLY A 18 5.42 0.28 4.62
C GLY A 18 6.12 0.63 3.32
N GLN A 19 5.38 0.81 2.22
CA GLN A 19 5.92 1.26 0.93
C GLN A 19 6.56 2.63 1.02
N THR A 20 5.92 3.56 1.74
CA THR A 20 6.44 4.92 1.93
C THR A 20 7.77 4.90 2.68
N VAL A 21 7.86 4.13 3.77
CA VAL A 21 9.09 3.96 4.56
C VAL A 21 10.20 3.32 3.72
N TRP A 22 9.88 2.31 2.90
CA TRP A 22 10.85 1.71 1.98
C TRP A 22 11.34 2.69 0.94
N LYS A 23 10.45 3.48 0.33
CA LYS A 23 10.83 4.50 -0.63
C LYS A 23 11.78 5.54 -0.01
N ILE A 24 11.46 6.03 1.19
CA ILE A 24 12.35 6.94 1.96
C ILE A 24 13.71 6.29 2.21
N GLY A 25 13.73 5.02 2.65
CA GLY A 25 14.96 4.29 2.93
C GLY A 25 15.83 4.10 1.70
N LEU A 26 15.23 3.70 0.58
CA LEU A 26 15.94 3.49 -0.68
C LEU A 26 16.47 4.80 -1.26
N ASP A 27 15.71 5.89 -1.20
CA ASP A 27 16.17 7.20 -1.68
C ASP A 27 17.37 7.71 -0.86
N ARG A 28 17.39 7.46 0.45
CA ARG A 28 18.54 7.80 1.32
C ARG A 28 19.77 6.93 1.11
N LEU A 29 19.58 5.67 0.71
CA LEU A 29 20.66 4.69 0.52
C LEU A 29 21.16 4.62 -0.93
N GLY A 30 20.58 5.41 -1.83
CA GLY A 30 20.95 5.43 -3.26
C GLY A 30 20.40 4.24 -4.05
N GLY A 31 19.33 3.60 -3.59
CA GLY A 31 18.71 2.44 -4.22
C GLY A 31 19.30 1.09 -3.78
N LEU A 32 18.79 0.01 -4.37
CA LEU A 32 19.25 -1.36 -4.11
C LEU A 32 20.17 -1.84 -5.23
N HIS A 33 21.41 -2.11 -4.88
CA HIS A 33 22.46 -2.63 -5.76
C HIS A 33 23.18 -3.81 -5.08
N LEU A 34 23.88 -4.65 -5.85
CA LEU A 34 24.58 -5.81 -5.30
C LEU A 34 25.63 -5.43 -4.23
N HIS A 35 26.32 -4.30 -4.43
CA HIS A 35 27.39 -3.87 -3.52
C HIS A 35 26.87 -3.31 -2.19
N ASN A 36 25.64 -2.79 -2.14
CA ASN A 36 25.03 -2.21 -0.93
C ASN A 36 23.87 -3.07 -0.38
N ALA A 37 23.61 -4.25 -0.97
CA ALA A 37 22.45 -5.07 -0.65
C ALA A 37 22.34 -5.40 0.85
N MET A 38 23.44 -5.79 1.50
CA MET A 38 23.41 -6.11 2.93
C MET A 38 23.09 -4.88 3.79
N GLN A 39 23.62 -3.71 3.42
CA GLN A 39 23.33 -2.45 4.10
C GLN A 39 21.86 -2.05 3.93
N VAL A 40 21.30 -2.22 2.73
CA VAL A 40 19.88 -1.95 2.48
C VAL A 40 18.99 -2.91 3.25
N LEU A 41 19.26 -4.23 3.19
CA LEU A 41 18.45 -5.24 3.85
C LEU A 41 18.45 -5.14 5.39
N THR A 42 19.55 -4.65 5.97
CA THR A 42 19.68 -4.42 7.42
C THR A 42 19.31 -3.00 7.86
N SER A 43 18.98 -2.12 6.91
CA SER A 43 18.60 -0.74 7.19
C SER A 43 17.33 -0.69 8.04
N PRO A 44 17.27 0.17 9.08
CA PRO A 44 16.07 0.36 9.88
C PRO A 44 14.83 0.65 9.04
N TRP A 45 14.97 1.40 7.94
CA TRP A 45 13.87 1.70 7.02
C TRP A 45 13.29 0.43 6.37
N ILE A 46 14.17 -0.46 5.88
CA ILE A 46 13.74 -1.70 5.23
C ILE A 46 13.12 -2.65 6.25
N VAL A 47 13.79 -2.83 7.39
CA VAL A 47 13.29 -3.70 8.48
C VAL A 47 11.94 -3.20 9.01
N SER A 48 11.77 -1.89 9.22
CA SER A 48 10.48 -1.32 9.65
C SER A 48 9.38 -1.55 8.62
N GLY A 49 9.66 -1.37 7.32
CA GLY A 49 8.66 -1.67 6.29
C GLY A 49 8.29 -3.15 6.21
N VAL A 50 9.26 -4.07 6.40
CA VAL A 50 9.00 -5.52 6.51
C VAL A 50 8.11 -5.82 7.71
N PHE A 51 8.39 -5.20 8.86
CA PHE A 51 7.55 -5.35 10.05
C PHE A 51 6.12 -4.86 9.82
N LEU A 52 5.94 -3.69 9.20
CA LEU A 52 4.62 -3.16 8.83
C LEU A 52 3.88 -4.09 7.86
N TYR A 53 4.57 -4.65 6.88
CA TYR A 53 4.02 -5.64 5.95
C TYR A 53 3.65 -6.96 6.64
N GLY A 54 4.44 -7.39 7.63
CA GLY A 54 4.11 -8.53 8.48
C GLY A 54 2.81 -8.31 9.24
N LEU A 55 2.66 -7.16 9.90
CA LEU A 55 1.41 -6.78 10.57
C LEU A 55 0.23 -6.69 9.60
N ALA A 56 0.42 -6.06 8.45
CA ALA A 56 -0.59 -6.00 7.40
C ALA A 56 -1.02 -7.42 6.99
N THR A 57 -0.07 -8.35 6.78
CA THR A 57 -0.37 -9.75 6.43
C THR A 57 -1.26 -10.42 7.48
N LEU A 58 -0.98 -10.24 8.77
CA LEU A 58 -1.84 -10.77 9.84
C LEU A 58 -3.26 -10.20 9.78
N LEU A 59 -3.40 -8.89 9.55
CA LEU A 59 -4.71 -8.28 9.36
C LEU A 59 -5.43 -8.80 8.10
N TRP A 60 -4.69 -9.05 7.02
CA TRP A 60 -5.23 -9.58 5.78
C TRP A 60 -5.84 -10.97 5.97
N LEU A 61 -5.18 -11.85 6.71
CA LEU A 61 -5.73 -13.16 7.07
C LEU A 61 -7.05 -13.02 7.86
N ALA A 62 -7.12 -12.07 8.79
CA ALA A 62 -8.34 -11.79 9.53
C ALA A 62 -9.46 -11.20 8.64
N VAL A 63 -9.11 -10.38 7.66
CA VAL A 63 -10.04 -9.83 6.66
C VAL A 63 -10.60 -10.96 5.79
N LEU A 64 -9.75 -11.82 5.23
CA LEU A 64 -10.18 -12.94 4.37
C LEU A 64 -11.02 -13.97 5.11
N SER A 65 -10.88 -14.07 6.43
CA SER A 65 -11.73 -14.92 7.26
C SER A 65 -13.16 -14.35 7.45
N ARG A 66 -13.40 -13.08 7.06
CA ARG A 66 -14.65 -12.35 7.32
C ARG A 66 -15.32 -11.78 6.07
N LEU A 67 -14.54 -11.54 5.01
CA LEU A 67 -15.02 -10.99 3.74
C LEU A 67 -14.66 -11.96 2.61
N PRO A 68 -15.55 -12.14 1.63
CA PRO A 68 -15.19 -12.81 0.38
C PRO A 68 -14.00 -12.12 -0.28
N LEU A 69 -13.06 -12.91 -0.81
CA LEU A 69 -11.90 -12.38 -1.54
C LEU A 69 -12.33 -11.47 -2.70
N SER A 70 -13.42 -11.82 -3.39
CA SER A 70 -14.02 -11.04 -4.48
C SER A 70 -14.54 -9.65 -4.07
N THR A 71 -14.72 -9.41 -2.77
CA THR A 71 -15.09 -8.10 -2.21
C THR A 71 -13.88 -7.39 -1.62
N ALA A 72 -13.05 -8.09 -0.84
CA ALA A 72 -11.90 -7.49 -0.16
C ALA A 72 -10.78 -7.07 -1.13
N TYR A 73 -10.47 -7.90 -2.12
CA TYR A 73 -9.34 -7.66 -3.03
C TYR A 73 -9.53 -6.42 -3.91
N PRO A 74 -10.72 -6.14 -4.48
CA PRO A 74 -10.96 -4.87 -5.18
C PRO A 74 -10.79 -3.65 -4.26
N LEU A 75 -11.32 -3.69 -3.03
CA LEU A 75 -11.16 -2.61 -2.06
C LEU A 75 -9.68 -2.36 -1.68
N GLN A 76 -8.85 -3.40 -1.72
CA GLN A 76 -7.40 -3.29 -1.52
C GLN A 76 -6.73 -2.32 -2.50
N SER A 77 -7.30 -2.10 -3.69
CA SER A 77 -6.78 -1.15 -4.69
C SER A 77 -6.77 0.31 -4.21
N LEU A 78 -7.47 0.64 -3.12
CA LEU A 78 -7.31 1.93 -2.42
C LEU A 78 -5.86 2.17 -1.98
N ALA A 79 -5.08 1.11 -1.72
CA ALA A 79 -3.65 1.23 -1.45
C ALA A 79 -2.90 1.92 -2.59
N TYR A 80 -3.27 1.64 -3.85
CA TYR A 80 -2.69 2.32 -5.01
C TYR A 80 -3.02 3.81 -5.02
N VAL A 81 -4.29 4.17 -4.74
CA VAL A 81 -4.74 5.57 -4.71
C VAL A 81 -4.01 6.34 -3.62
N PHE A 82 -3.89 5.78 -2.42
CA PHE A 82 -3.14 6.42 -1.34
C PHE A 82 -1.64 6.50 -1.63
N ALA A 83 -1.05 5.46 -2.20
CA ALA A 83 0.35 5.51 -2.62
C ALA A 83 0.59 6.59 -3.69
N LEU A 84 -0.32 6.76 -4.66
CA LEU A 84 -0.26 7.82 -5.66
C LEU A 84 -0.35 9.21 -5.02
N LEU A 85 -1.25 9.39 -4.04
CA LEU A 85 -1.36 10.64 -3.29
C LEU A 85 -0.09 10.95 -2.50
N LEU A 86 0.50 9.96 -1.83
CA LEU A 86 1.75 10.15 -1.08
C LEU A 86 2.95 10.37 -2.01
N ALA A 87 3.01 9.72 -3.17
CA ALA A 87 4.00 9.98 -4.22
C ALA A 87 3.99 11.47 -4.62
N TRP A 88 2.81 12.02 -4.84
CA TRP A 88 2.65 13.44 -5.16
C TRP A 88 2.99 14.37 -3.98
N LEU A 89 2.47 14.09 -2.78
CA LEU A 89 2.57 14.98 -1.61
C LEU A 89 3.93 14.91 -0.90
N LEU A 90 4.45 13.72 -0.63
CA LEU A 90 5.65 13.51 0.19
C LEU A 90 6.93 13.50 -0.65
N PHE A 91 6.86 12.95 -1.86
CA PHE A 91 8.03 12.79 -2.73
C PHE A 91 8.09 13.85 -3.84
N GLY A 92 7.04 14.67 -3.99
CA GLY A 92 6.97 15.72 -5.00
C GLY A 92 7.00 15.19 -6.43
N GLU A 93 6.57 13.93 -6.64
CA GLU A 93 6.61 13.32 -7.97
C GLU A 93 5.65 14.05 -8.92
N ALA A 94 6.13 14.35 -10.13
CA ALA A 94 5.31 14.88 -11.21
C ALA A 94 4.43 13.76 -11.78
N ILE A 95 3.22 13.61 -11.24
CA ILE A 95 2.29 12.57 -11.65
C ILE A 95 1.50 13.03 -12.89
N PRO A 96 1.65 12.36 -14.04
CA PRO A 96 0.94 12.76 -15.25
C PRO A 96 -0.59 12.58 -15.11
N PRO A 97 -1.41 13.41 -15.78
CA PRO A 97 -2.87 13.40 -15.64
C PRO A 97 -3.53 12.03 -15.90
N ASN A 98 -2.96 11.21 -16.79
CA ASN A 98 -3.47 9.89 -17.10
C ASN A 98 -3.48 8.94 -15.89
N ARG A 99 -2.53 9.06 -14.95
CA ARG A 99 -2.51 8.24 -13.72
C ARG A 99 -3.65 8.64 -12.77
N TRP A 100 -3.98 9.92 -12.69
CA TRP A 100 -5.14 10.39 -11.91
C TRP A 100 -6.46 9.91 -12.50
N ILE A 101 -6.60 9.97 -13.82
CA ILE A 101 -7.76 9.42 -14.53
C ILE A 101 -7.88 7.91 -14.26
N GLY A 102 -6.77 7.17 -14.39
CA GLY A 102 -6.72 5.74 -14.08
C GLY A 102 -7.12 5.43 -12.64
N ALA A 103 -6.63 6.19 -11.66
CA ALA A 103 -7.05 6.07 -10.27
C ALA A 103 -8.55 6.30 -10.08
N GLY A 104 -9.12 7.31 -10.77
CA GLY A 104 -10.57 7.55 -10.79
C GLY A 104 -11.36 6.36 -11.36
N ILE A 105 -10.87 5.75 -12.44
CA ILE A 105 -11.48 4.55 -13.04
C ILE A 105 -11.43 3.36 -12.08
N ILE A 106 -10.30 3.14 -11.38
CA ILE A 106 -10.16 2.10 -10.36
C ILE A 106 -11.20 2.31 -9.25
N LEU A 107 -11.29 3.54 -8.72
CA LEU A 107 -12.27 3.89 -7.69
C LEU A 107 -13.71 3.64 -8.15
N ALA A 108 -14.04 4.03 -9.38
CA ALA A 108 -15.36 3.77 -9.96
C ALA A 108 -15.64 2.27 -10.07
N GLY A 109 -14.67 1.47 -10.53
CA GLY A 109 -14.79 0.02 -10.61
C GLY A 109 -15.00 -0.62 -9.23
N VAL A 110 -14.26 -0.20 -8.21
CA VAL A 110 -14.43 -0.64 -6.83
C VAL A 110 -15.80 -0.28 -6.29
N PHE A 111 -16.27 0.94 -6.57
CA PHE A 111 -17.60 1.39 -6.17
C PHE A 111 -18.68 0.49 -6.77
N VAL A 112 -18.62 0.20 -8.07
CA VAL A 112 -19.57 -0.70 -8.76
C VAL A 112 -19.54 -2.11 -8.16
N ILE A 113 -18.36 -2.64 -7.83
CA ILE A 113 -18.23 -3.96 -7.18
C ILE A 113 -18.89 -3.94 -5.78
N GLY A 114 -18.78 -2.81 -5.08
CA GLY A 114 -19.40 -2.59 -3.78
C GLY A 114 -20.91 -2.37 -3.81
N MET A 115 -21.54 -2.16 -4.98
CA MET A 115 -23.00 -1.97 -5.13
C MET A 115 -23.81 -3.28 -5.00
N LYS A 116 -23.29 -4.28 -4.31
CA LYS A 116 -24.01 -5.54 -4.00
C LYS A 116 -24.55 -5.53 -2.59
#